data_AF-C6HXX2-F1
#
_entry.id   AF-C6HXX2-F1
#
_cell.length_a   1.000
_cell.length_b   1.000
_cell.length_c   1.000
_cell.angle_alpha   90.00
_cell.angle_beta   90.00
_cell.angle_gamma   90.00
#
_symmetry.space_group_name_H-M   'P 1'
#
loop_
_entity.id
_entity.type
_entity.pdbx_description
1 polymer ?
#
loop_
_entity_poly.entity_id
_entity_poly.type
_entity_poly.pdbx_seq_one_letter_code
_entity_poly.pdbx_strand_id
1 'polypeptide(L)'
;MSKSRFAALASSLILATGLMISSSPTPALAHGMHHRMMKRMIMHGGPIPFYLMNQDRLGLSPDQVKSLLDLKTSFEKKAIMERASIHVLKIDIMSLMRERKIDTAKADRDLDRIAEKKKSLMKAFVDVVAQAHTILTPKQFAESKKLWRQMILVHHEMGHGPIRH
;
A
#
# COMPACT_ATOMS: atom_id res chain seq x y z
N MET A 1 -17.83 -77.15 -15.86
CA MET A 1 -17.27 -77.77 -14.64
C MET A 1 -16.35 -76.75 -13.97
N SER A 2 -16.76 -76.15 -12.85
CA SER A 2 -16.33 -76.50 -11.46
C SER A 2 -14.86 -76.12 -11.20
N LYS A 3 -14.42 -75.41 -10.15
CA LYS A 3 -14.99 -74.83 -8.92
C LYS A 3 -13.92 -73.88 -8.35
N SER A 4 -14.38 -72.89 -7.58
CA SER A 4 -13.68 -71.98 -6.66
C SER A 4 -12.55 -72.58 -5.79
N ARG A 5 -11.59 -71.75 -5.34
CA ARG A 5 -11.41 -71.33 -3.92
C ARG A 5 -10.24 -70.35 -3.64
N PHE A 6 -10.61 -69.18 -3.10
CA PHE A 6 -10.05 -68.45 -1.93
C PHE A 6 -8.54 -68.20 -1.73
N ALA A 7 -8.17 -66.92 -1.64
CA ALA A 7 -7.63 -66.23 -0.44
C ALA A 7 -7.26 -64.77 -0.82
N ALA A 8 -8.04 -63.75 -0.42
CA ALA A 8 -7.94 -62.97 0.82
C ALA A 8 -6.84 -61.89 0.81
N LEU A 9 -7.25 -60.62 0.94
CA LEU A 9 -6.61 -59.45 1.59
C LEU A 9 -7.36 -58.20 1.08
N ALA A 10 -8.43 -57.72 1.72
CA ALA A 10 -8.50 -56.98 2.99
C ALA A 10 -7.77 -55.62 2.97
N SER A 11 -8.58 -54.55 3.04
CA SER A 11 -8.26 -53.20 3.54
C SER A 11 -7.35 -52.34 2.66
N SER A 12 -7.65 -51.10 2.32
CA SER A 12 -8.34 -50.07 3.10
C SER A 12 -8.91 -48.98 2.19
N LEU A 13 -10.15 -48.62 2.49
CA LEU A 13 -10.84 -47.44 2.01
C LEU A 13 -10.26 -46.21 2.73
N ILE A 14 -9.48 -45.36 2.06
CA ILE A 14 -9.17 -44.02 2.57
C ILE A 14 -10.13 -43.04 1.90
N LEU A 15 -11.23 -42.79 2.58
CA LEU A 15 -12.17 -41.73 2.27
C LEU A 15 -11.46 -40.40 2.62
N ALA A 16 -10.85 -39.77 1.64
CA ALA A 16 -10.23 -38.45 1.78
C ALA A 16 -11.31 -37.38 1.92
N THR A 17 -11.85 -37.23 3.13
CA THR A 17 -12.60 -36.05 3.54
C THR A 17 -11.66 -34.85 3.50
N GLY A 18 -11.84 -33.99 2.49
CA GLY A 18 -11.10 -32.75 2.31
C GLY A 18 -11.35 -31.80 3.48
N LEU A 19 -10.39 -31.78 4.41
CA LEU A 19 -10.29 -30.77 5.45
C LEU A 19 -9.85 -29.46 4.80
N MET A 20 -10.80 -28.55 4.58
CA MET A 20 -10.50 -27.16 4.22
C MET A 20 -9.83 -26.48 5.42
N ILE A 21 -8.51 -26.61 5.52
CA ILE A 21 -7.69 -25.85 6.45
C ILE A 21 -7.67 -24.40 5.94
N SER A 22 -8.61 -23.60 6.43
CA SER A 22 -8.50 -22.14 6.41
C SER A 22 -7.33 -21.77 7.33
N SER A 23 -6.12 -21.69 6.77
CA SER A 23 -4.95 -21.20 7.48
C SER A 23 -5.07 -19.69 7.62
N SER A 24 -5.62 -19.22 8.73
CA SER A 24 -5.40 -17.84 9.16
C SER A 24 -3.88 -17.60 9.27
N PRO A 25 -3.36 -16.48 8.74
CA PRO A 25 -1.94 -16.22 8.75
C PRO A 25 -1.42 -16.17 10.19
N THR A 26 -0.23 -16.73 10.41
CA THR A 26 0.40 -16.75 11.73
C THR A 26 0.61 -15.33 12.27
N PRO A 27 0.61 -15.13 13.61
CA PRO A 27 0.72 -13.80 14.21
C PRO A 27 1.93 -12.98 13.75
N ALA A 28 3.05 -13.64 13.46
CA ALA A 28 4.27 -12.99 12.95
C ALA A 28 4.10 -12.46 11.50
N LEU A 29 3.41 -13.21 10.65
CA LEU A 29 3.06 -12.80 9.28
C LEU A 29 2.04 -11.65 9.29
N ALA A 30 1.04 -11.73 10.17
CA ALA A 30 0.07 -10.65 10.38
C ALA A 30 0.75 -9.35 10.88
N HIS A 31 1.73 -9.46 11.79
CA HIS A 31 2.50 -8.32 12.30
C HIS A 31 3.36 -7.65 11.20
N GLY A 32 4.04 -8.44 10.37
CA GLY A 32 4.82 -7.92 9.23
C GLY A 32 3.96 -7.23 8.16
N MET A 33 2.76 -7.76 7.89
CA MET A 33 1.79 -7.15 6.98
C MET A 33 1.22 -5.84 7.54
N HIS A 34 0.89 -5.80 8.83
CA HIS A 34 0.43 -4.60 9.53
C HIS A 34 1.50 -3.50 9.52
N HIS A 35 2.76 -3.83 9.83
CA HIS A 35 3.86 -2.87 9.78
C HIS A 35 4.08 -2.31 8.36
N ARG A 36 3.99 -3.16 7.33
CA ARG A 36 4.12 -2.73 5.93
C ARG A 36 2.95 -1.84 5.49
N MET A 37 1.73 -2.11 5.98
CA MET A 37 0.54 -1.29 5.76
C MET A 37 0.67 0.08 6.43
N MET A 38 1.07 0.12 7.71
CA MET A 38 1.27 1.37 8.45
C MET A 38 2.43 2.18 7.88
N LYS A 39 3.54 1.53 7.49
CA LYS A 39 4.63 2.18 6.75
C LYS A 39 4.14 2.75 5.41
N ARG A 40 3.28 2.05 4.68
CA ARG A 40 2.69 2.57 3.43
C ARG A 40 1.73 3.73 3.68
N MET A 41 0.99 3.73 4.79
CA MET A 41 0.14 4.83 5.19
C MET A 41 0.95 6.07 5.59
N ILE A 42 1.99 5.87 6.42
CA ILE A 42 2.89 6.92 6.92
C ILE A 42 3.80 7.47 5.80
N MET A 43 4.29 6.62 4.89
CA MET A 43 5.29 6.99 3.88
C MET A 43 4.72 7.23 2.48
N HIS A 44 3.52 6.73 2.16
CA HIS A 44 2.97 6.78 0.79
C HIS A 44 1.52 7.25 0.67
N GLY A 45 0.75 7.35 1.77
CA GLY A 45 -0.65 7.79 1.75
C GLY A 45 -0.86 9.28 2.03
N GLY A 46 0.09 9.93 2.70
CA GLY A 46 -0.09 11.30 3.19
C GLY A 46 -1.13 11.41 4.32
N PRO A 47 -1.46 12.64 4.75
CA PRO A 47 -2.35 12.88 5.90
C PRO A 47 -3.83 12.60 5.60
N ILE A 48 -4.26 12.58 4.34
CA ILE A 48 -5.69 12.40 4.00
C ILE A 48 -6.24 11.02 4.42
N PRO A 49 -5.61 9.87 4.07
CA PRO A 49 -6.05 8.57 4.58
C PRO A 49 -6.09 8.51 6.10
N PHE A 50 -5.18 9.20 6.78
CA PHE A 50 -5.17 9.27 8.24
C PHE A 50 -6.35 10.05 8.80
N TYR A 51 -6.73 11.18 8.20
CA TYR A 51 -7.92 11.93 8.60
C TYR A 51 -9.19 11.12 8.41
N LEU A 52 -9.33 10.46 7.26
CA LEU A 52 -10.49 9.61 6.94
C LEU A 52 -10.59 8.42 7.91
N MET A 53 -9.48 7.76 8.23
CA MET A 53 -9.45 6.66 9.21
C MET A 53 -9.85 7.10 10.62
N ASN A 54 -9.62 8.37 10.97
CA ASN A 54 -9.96 8.93 12.27
C ASN A 54 -11.18 9.86 12.21
N GLN A 55 -12.03 9.76 11.18
CA GLN A 55 -13.12 10.71 10.93
C GLN A 55 -14.03 10.91 12.14
N ASP A 56 -14.40 9.83 12.85
CA ASP A 56 -15.28 9.90 14.02
C ASP A 56 -14.57 10.56 15.21
N ARG A 57 -13.30 10.22 15.42
CA ARG A 57 -12.45 10.78 16.50
C ARG A 57 -12.13 12.25 16.29
N LEU A 58 -12.05 12.67 15.03
CA LEU A 58 -11.88 14.05 14.63
C LEU A 58 -13.23 14.80 14.59
N GLY A 59 -14.36 14.10 14.60
CA GLY A 59 -15.68 14.70 14.41
C GLY A 59 -15.79 15.42 13.06
N LEU A 60 -15.35 14.76 11.97
CA LEU A 60 -15.47 15.32 10.62
C LEU A 60 -16.94 15.35 10.21
N SER A 61 -17.35 16.45 9.58
CA SER A 61 -18.69 16.51 8.96
C SER A 61 -18.75 15.66 7.69
N PRO A 62 -19.94 15.25 7.24
CA PRO A 62 -20.10 14.56 5.96
C PRO A 62 -19.47 15.32 4.77
N ASP A 63 -19.58 16.65 4.76
CA ASP A 63 -18.99 17.49 3.70
C ASP A 63 -17.46 17.50 3.75
N GLN A 64 -16.87 17.51 4.94
CA GLN A 64 -15.42 17.40 5.11
C GLN A 64 -14.92 16.04 4.62
N VAL A 65 -15.61 14.96 4.99
CA VAL A 65 -15.29 13.60 4.55
C VAL A 65 -15.35 13.49 3.03
N LYS A 66 -16.43 14.00 2.41
CA LYS A 66 -16.57 14.03 0.95
C LYS A 66 -15.43 14.79 0.29
N SER A 67 -15.11 15.99 0.79
CA SER A 67 -14.05 16.83 0.22
C SER A 67 -12.67 16.16 0.31
N LEU A 68 -12.37 15.49 1.42
CA LEU A 68 -11.14 14.73 1.60
C LEU A 68 -11.07 13.51 0.65
N LEU A 69 -12.18 12.80 0.45
CA LEU A 69 -12.26 11.68 -0.51
C LEU A 69 -12.05 12.15 -1.95
N ASP A 70 -12.65 13.29 -2.32
CA ASP A 70 -12.50 13.89 -3.65
C ASP A 70 -11.03 14.28 -3.91
N LEU A 71 -10.38 14.94 -2.94
CA LEU A 71 -8.95 15.26 -3.01
C LEU A 71 -8.08 14.02 -3.15
N LYS A 72 -8.31 13.00 -2.31
CA LYS A 72 -7.58 11.72 -2.36
C LYS A 72 -7.71 11.08 -3.73
N THR A 73 -8.94 10.97 -4.23
CA THR A 73 -9.24 10.30 -5.50
C THR A 73 -8.62 11.05 -6.68
N SER A 74 -8.71 12.38 -6.69
CA SER A 74 -8.10 13.22 -7.72
C SER A 74 -6.58 13.04 -7.77
N PHE A 75 -5.92 13.08 -6.60
CA PHE A 75 -4.49 12.86 -6.50
C PHE A 75 -4.09 11.43 -6.93
N GLU A 76 -4.84 10.41 -6.50
CA GLU A 76 -4.57 9.01 -6.86
C GLU A 76 -4.63 8.80 -8.38
N LYS A 77 -5.64 9.36 -9.06
CA LYS A 77 -5.74 9.33 -10.53
C LYS A 77 -4.49 9.95 -11.17
N LYS A 78 -4.11 11.16 -10.75
CA LYS A 78 -2.90 11.84 -11.25
C LYS A 78 -1.64 11.02 -11.00
N ALA A 79 -1.49 10.48 -9.79
CA ALA A 79 -0.33 9.67 -9.41
C ALA A 79 -0.21 8.39 -10.24
N ILE A 80 -1.32 7.72 -10.54
CA ILE A 80 -1.34 6.54 -11.41
C ILE A 80 -0.87 6.91 -12.82
N MET A 81 -1.42 7.98 -13.40
CA MET A 81 -1.06 8.43 -14.75
C MET A 81 0.42 8.82 -14.86
N GLU A 82 0.95 9.57 -13.89
CA GLU A 82 2.35 9.96 -13.90
C GLU A 82 3.29 8.78 -13.69
N ARG A 83 2.96 7.84 -12.80
CA ARG A 83 3.74 6.61 -12.61
C ARG A 83 3.74 5.73 -13.86
N ALA A 84 2.60 5.60 -14.52
CA ALA A 84 2.49 4.88 -15.79
C ALA A 84 3.37 5.54 -16.87
N SER A 85 3.30 6.86 -16.99
CA SER A 85 4.15 7.62 -17.93
C SER A 85 5.65 7.44 -17.66
N ILE A 86 6.05 7.47 -16.38
CA ILE A 86 7.43 7.18 -15.97
C ILE A 86 7.82 5.74 -16.33
N HIS A 87 6.90 4.78 -16.19
CA HIS A 87 7.18 3.39 -16.53
C HIS A 87 7.42 3.20 -18.03
N VAL A 88 6.61 3.84 -18.88
CA VAL A 88 6.80 3.85 -20.34
C VAL A 88 8.18 4.40 -20.70
N LEU A 89 8.55 5.58 -20.17
CA LEU A 89 9.87 6.18 -20.44
C LEU A 89 11.03 5.27 -20.02
N LYS A 90 10.88 4.53 -18.92
CA LYS A 90 11.89 3.54 -18.51
C LYS A 90 12.01 2.38 -19.50
N ILE A 91 10.89 1.88 -20.02
CA ILE A 91 10.89 0.83 -21.05
C ILE A 91 11.56 1.36 -22.32
N ASP A 92 11.28 2.60 -22.71
CA ASP A 92 11.88 3.23 -23.89
C ASP A 92 13.40 3.34 -23.74
N ILE A 93 13.89 3.81 -22.59
CA ILE A 93 15.33 3.86 -22.28
C ILE A 93 15.95 2.46 -22.34
N MET A 94 15.31 1.46 -21.72
CA MET A 94 15.77 0.07 -21.78
C MET A 94 15.79 -0.49 -23.21
N SER A 95 14.93 0.03 -24.10
CA SER A 95 14.95 -0.32 -25.52
C SER A 95 16.16 0.25 -26.24
N LEU A 96 16.48 1.53 -25.99
CA LEU A 96 17.67 2.17 -26.58
C LEU A 96 18.96 1.45 -26.19
N MET A 97 19.04 0.94 -24.96
CA MET A 97 20.20 0.19 -24.48
C MET A 97 20.43 -1.15 -25.20
N ARG A 98 19.44 -1.68 -25.93
CA ARG A 98 19.58 -2.91 -26.73
C ARG A 98 20.09 -2.65 -28.14
N GLU A 99 20.20 -1.40 -28.57
CA GLU A 99 20.67 -1.04 -29.90
C GLU A 99 22.20 -1.14 -29.99
N ARG A 100 22.72 -1.54 -31.16
CA ARG A 100 24.19 -1.62 -31.39
C ARG A 100 24.90 -0.28 -31.19
N LYS A 101 24.23 0.82 -31.55
CA LYS A 101 24.67 2.19 -31.29
C LYS A 101 23.59 2.87 -30.45
N ILE A 102 23.90 3.12 -29.18
CA ILE A 102 22.95 3.72 -28.25
C ILE A 102 22.77 5.20 -28.60
N ASP A 103 21.52 5.64 -28.79
CA ASP A 103 21.17 7.07 -28.84
C ASP A 103 21.13 7.66 -27.43
N THR A 104 22.29 8.09 -26.93
CA THR A 104 22.42 8.69 -25.60
C THR A 104 21.64 10.00 -25.49
N ALA A 105 21.53 10.77 -26.57
CA ALA A 105 20.80 12.04 -26.55
C ALA A 105 19.30 11.82 -26.34
N LYS A 106 18.72 10.75 -26.91
CA LYS A 106 17.33 10.38 -26.61
C LYS A 106 17.18 9.85 -25.18
N ALA A 107 18.10 9.02 -24.71
CA ALA A 107 18.07 8.50 -23.34
C ALA A 107 18.10 9.63 -22.31
N ASP A 108 18.95 10.64 -22.48
CA ASP A 108 19.04 11.81 -21.60
C ASP A 108 17.71 12.59 -21.58
N ARG A 109 17.11 12.85 -22.74
CA ARG A 109 15.79 13.51 -22.80
C ARG A 109 14.69 12.72 -22.08
N ASP A 110 14.70 11.39 -22.19
CA ASP A 110 13.71 10.55 -21.50
C ASP A 110 13.96 10.51 -19.98
N LEU A 111 15.22 10.57 -19.53
CA LEU A 111 15.58 10.72 -18.12
C LEU A 111 15.11 12.07 -17.55
N ASP A 112 15.31 13.17 -18.29
CA ASP A 112 14.83 14.50 -17.90
C ASP A 112 13.30 14.53 -17.75
N ARG A 113 12.59 13.88 -18.69
CA ARG A 113 11.12 13.74 -18.60
C ARG A 113 10.71 12.94 -17.37
N ILE A 114 11.43 11.88 -17.00
CA ILE A 114 11.17 11.13 -15.75
C ILE A 114 11.36 12.05 -14.54
N ALA A 115 12.42 12.86 -14.52
CA ALA A 115 12.70 13.77 -13.42
C ALA A 115 11.58 14.83 -13.26
N GLU A 116 11.17 15.46 -14.37
CA GLU A 116 10.09 16.46 -14.34
C GLU A 116 8.76 15.85 -13.90
N LYS A 117 8.43 14.63 -14.35
CA LYS A 117 7.21 13.93 -13.90
C LYS A 117 7.23 13.62 -12.41
N LYS A 118 8.36 13.18 -11.87
CA LYS A 118 8.52 12.96 -10.42
C LYS A 118 8.35 14.27 -9.64
N LYS A 119 8.95 15.36 -10.12
CA LYS A 119 8.82 16.70 -9.52
C LYS A 119 7.37 17.20 -9.55
N SER A 120 6.69 17.06 -10.69
CA SER A 120 5.26 17.37 -10.84
C SER A 120 4.40 16.61 -9.82
N LEU A 121 4.67 15.30 -9.66
CA LEU A 121 3.97 14.48 -8.68
C LEU A 121 4.22 14.94 -7.24
N MET A 122 5.46 15.30 -6.89
CA MET A 122 5.81 15.82 -5.57
C MET A 122 5.13 17.16 -5.28
N LYS A 123 5.09 18.08 -6.25
CA LYS A 123 4.36 19.35 -6.12
C LYS A 123 2.87 19.11 -5.89
N ALA A 124 2.25 18.27 -6.72
CA ALA A 124 0.84 17.93 -6.59
C ALA A 124 0.52 17.30 -5.22
N PHE A 125 1.44 16.50 -4.67
CA PHE A 125 1.29 15.96 -3.32
C PHE A 125 1.29 17.05 -2.25
N VAL A 126 2.25 17.98 -2.31
CA VAL A 126 2.30 19.13 -1.38
C VAL A 126 1.03 19.96 -1.46
N ASP A 127 0.54 20.25 -2.66
CA ASP A 127 -0.67 21.04 -2.88
C ASP A 127 -1.92 20.35 -2.29
N VAL A 128 -2.02 19.02 -2.45
CA VAL A 128 -3.11 18.21 -1.92
C VAL A 128 -3.06 18.16 -0.39
N VAL A 129 -1.87 18.06 0.20
CA VAL A 129 -1.68 18.13 1.66
C VAL A 129 -2.10 19.50 2.19
N ALA A 130 -1.68 20.58 1.55
CA ALA A 130 -2.04 21.93 1.94
C ALA A 130 -3.57 22.13 1.92
N GLN A 131 -4.24 21.69 0.85
CA GLN A 131 -5.71 21.73 0.75
C GLN A 131 -6.40 20.84 1.78
N ALA A 132 -5.86 19.66 2.09
CA ALA A 132 -6.42 18.81 3.12
C ALA A 132 -6.42 19.51 4.49
N HIS A 133 -5.36 20.25 4.83
CA HIS A 133 -5.28 20.99 6.08
C HIS A 133 -6.33 22.10 6.19
N THR A 134 -6.72 22.74 5.08
CA THR A 134 -7.73 23.81 5.10
C THR A 134 -9.16 23.29 5.24
N ILE A 135 -9.42 22.02 4.92
CA ILE A 135 -10.72 21.38 5.13
C ILE A 135 -10.99 21.18 6.63
N LEU A 136 -9.95 20.93 7.42
CA LEU A 136 -10.07 20.73 8.87
C LEU A 136 -10.19 22.08 9.58
N THR A 137 -11.03 22.13 10.61
CA THR A 137 -11.00 23.25 11.56
C THR A 137 -9.69 23.25 12.35
N PRO A 138 -9.28 24.39 12.94
CA PRO A 138 -8.07 24.45 13.79
C PRO A 138 -8.08 23.41 14.92
N LYS A 139 -9.26 23.16 15.52
CA LYS A 139 -9.45 22.15 16.57
C LYS A 139 -9.22 20.73 16.04
N GLN A 140 -9.83 20.39 14.91
CA GLN A 140 -9.65 19.10 14.24
C GLN A 140 -8.20 18.87 13.85
N PHE A 141 -7.54 19.88 13.27
CA PHE A 141 -6.13 19.80 12.89
C PHE A 141 -5.22 19.57 14.12
N ALA A 142 -5.44 20.31 15.21
CA ALA A 142 -4.69 20.11 16.45
C ALA A 142 -4.87 18.71 17.03
N GLU A 143 -6.10 18.18 17.00
CA GLU A 143 -6.39 16.83 17.46
C GLU A 143 -5.73 15.78 16.55
N SER A 144 -5.78 15.97 15.23
CA SER A 144 -5.12 15.07 14.28
C SER A 144 -3.62 14.92 14.56
N LYS A 145 -2.93 15.99 14.97
CA LYS A 145 -1.51 15.94 15.37
C LYS A 145 -1.29 15.13 16.63
N LYS A 146 -2.21 15.16 17.60
CA LYS A 146 -2.12 14.32 18.80
C LYS A 146 -2.31 12.86 18.45
N LEU A 147 -3.35 12.56 17.67
CA LEU A 147 -3.65 11.20 17.20
C LEU A 147 -2.46 10.62 16.42
N TRP A 148 -1.82 11.44 15.58
CA TRP A 148 -0.64 11.03 14.82
C TRP A 148 0.55 10.69 15.73
N ARG A 149 0.82 11.52 16.74
CA ARG A 149 1.86 11.24 17.73
C ARG A 149 1.60 9.96 18.51
N GLN A 150 0.36 9.75 18.96
CA GLN A 150 -0.03 8.51 19.65
C GLN A 150 0.22 7.29 18.77
N MET A 151 -0.18 7.35 17.50
CA MET A 151 0.05 6.26 16.55
C MET A 151 1.55 5.96 16.38
N ILE A 152 2.40 6.99 16.22
CA ILE A 152 3.86 6.79 16.11
C ILE A 152 4.45 6.16 17.38
N LEU A 153 4.04 6.65 18.55
CA LEU A 153 4.55 6.14 19.84
C LEU A 153 4.18 4.67 20.07
N VAL A 154 2.91 4.31 19.82
CA VAL A 154 2.46 2.91 19.92
C VAL A 154 3.23 2.00 18.95
N HIS A 155 3.55 2.48 17.74
CA HIS A 155 4.38 1.71 16.81
C HIS A 155 5.84 1.57 17.24
N HIS A 156 6.40 2.59 17.88
CA HIS A 156 7.76 2.53 18.42
C HIS A 156 7.85 1.55 19.59
N GLU A 157 6.88 1.59 20.51
CA GLU A 157 6.83 0.69 21.68
C GLU A 157 6.59 -0.77 21.29
N MET A 158 5.78 -1.05 20.27
CA MET A 158 5.58 -2.43 19.78
C MET A 158 6.76 -2.96 18.93
N GLY A 159 7.70 -2.10 18.52
CA GLY A 159 8.88 -2.47 17.72
C GLY A 159 10.09 -2.89 18.56
N HIS A 160 10.13 -2.52 19.85
CA HIS A 160 11.10 -2.99 20.81
C HIS A 160 10.42 -4.02 21.71
N GLY A 161 10.71 -5.31 21.47
CA GLY A 161 10.39 -6.36 22.45
C GLY A 161 10.95 -5.98 23.84
N PRO A 162 10.42 -6.58 24.93
CA PRO A 162 10.79 -6.17 26.28
C PRO A 162 12.31 -6.12 26.42
N ILE A 163 12.83 -4.95 26.81
CA ILE A 163 14.26 -4.80 27.12
C ILE A 163 14.53 -5.74 28.28
N ARG A 164 15.23 -6.84 27.99
CA ARG A 164 15.75 -7.73 29.02
C ARG A 164 16.84 -6.95 29.76
N HIS A 165 16.49 -6.48 30.96
CA HIS A 165 17.46 -6.04 31.96
C HIS A 165 18.26 -7.24 32.47
#